data_AF-A0A7I9WII3-F1
#
_entry.id   AF-A0A7I9WII3-F1
#
_cell.length_a   1.000
_cell.length_b   1.000
_cell.length_c   1.000
_cell.angle_alpha   90.00
_cell.angle_beta   90.00
_cell.angle_gamma   90.00
#
_symmetry.space_group_name_H-M   'P 1'
#
loop_
_entity.id
_entity.type
_entity.pdbx_description
1 polymer ?
#
loop_
_entity_poly.entity_id
_entity_poly.type
_entity_poly.pdbx_seq_one_letter_code
_entity_poly.pdbx_strand_id
1 'polypeptide(L)'
;MATGERGTPELAQDLSSLGGKILRINPDGSIPADNPDPQSPVWSYGHRNVQGLAWDPAGRMWATEYGARTWDELNLIQPGGNYGWPTVEGRAGRDGLIDPVLQWSTDEASPSGLAYHAGSLWVAALRGQRLIRIPVAADGALGASSPLLPNQFGRLRTVVGAPDGSLWFTTSNRDGRGDARAGDDRILQFRP
;
A
#
# COMPACT_ATOMS: atom_id res chain seq x y z
N MET A 1 11.15 2.25 2.51
CA MET A 1 10.93 0.98 1.78
C MET A 1 9.98 0.10 2.59
N ALA A 2 9.36 -0.92 2.02
CA ALA A 2 8.44 -1.79 2.74
C ALA A 2 8.73 -3.27 2.49
N THR A 3 8.35 -4.13 3.44
CA THR A 3 8.59 -5.57 3.41
C THR A 3 7.33 -6.35 3.82
N GLY A 4 7.34 -7.66 3.57
CA GLY A 4 6.34 -8.59 4.11
C GLY A 4 7.00 -9.68 4.96
N GLU A 5 6.20 -10.42 5.73
CA GLU A 5 6.70 -11.43 6.69
C GLU A 5 7.02 -12.80 6.08
N ARG A 6 6.75 -13.00 4.78
CA ARG A 6 7.14 -14.18 3.97
C ARG A 6 6.79 -15.55 4.59
N GLY A 7 5.62 -15.66 5.23
CA GLY A 7 5.05 -16.93 5.71
C GLY A 7 5.39 -17.27 7.15
N THR A 8 5.97 -16.33 7.90
CA THR A 8 6.30 -16.42 9.32
C THR A 8 5.69 -15.20 10.01
N PRO A 9 4.36 -15.20 10.25
CA PRO A 9 3.61 -13.99 10.58
C PRO A 9 4.10 -13.27 11.84
N GLU A 10 4.60 -13.99 12.82
CA GLU A 10 5.19 -13.46 14.06
C GLU A 10 6.36 -12.49 13.82
N LEU A 11 7.08 -12.61 12.69
CA LEU A 11 8.14 -11.67 12.33
C LEU A 11 7.63 -10.24 12.19
N ALA A 12 6.35 -10.04 11.86
CA ALA A 12 5.75 -8.72 11.76
C ALA A 12 5.77 -7.97 13.09
N GLN A 13 5.62 -8.68 14.22
CA GLN A 13 5.64 -8.12 15.58
C GLN A 13 7.04 -8.05 16.19
N ASP A 14 7.98 -8.86 15.71
CA ASP A 14 9.38 -8.82 16.16
C ASP A 14 10.11 -7.60 15.60
N LEU A 15 10.50 -6.66 16.48
CA LEU A 15 11.22 -5.44 16.13
C LEU A 15 12.70 -5.69 15.76
N SER A 16 13.25 -6.87 16.08
CA SER A 16 14.59 -7.27 15.65
C SER A 16 14.61 -7.84 14.23
N SER A 17 13.44 -8.11 13.65
CA SER A 17 13.26 -8.62 12.29
C SER A 17 12.91 -7.49 11.30
N LEU A 18 13.38 -7.64 10.06
CA LEU A 18 13.00 -6.78 8.94
C LEU A 18 11.75 -7.27 8.19
N GLY A 19 11.18 -8.41 8.58
CA GLY A 19 9.95 -8.97 7.98
C GLY A 19 8.71 -8.24 8.49
N GLY A 20 7.80 -7.90 7.57
CA GLY A 20 6.51 -7.28 7.93
C GLY A 20 6.65 -5.86 8.50
N LYS A 21 7.46 -5.02 7.85
CA LYS A 21 7.83 -3.67 8.30
C LYS A 21 7.67 -2.64 7.19
N ILE A 22 7.50 -1.38 7.58
CA ILE A 22 7.98 -0.25 6.77
C ILE A 22 9.30 0.19 7.38
N LEU A 23 10.31 0.35 6.54
CA LEU A 23 11.67 0.73 6.92
C LEU A 23 12.02 2.11 6.39
N ARG A 24 12.72 2.91 7.19
CA ARG A 24 13.23 4.24 6.84
C ARG A 24 14.73 4.30 7.07
N ILE A 25 15.46 4.60 6.00
CA ILE A 25 16.92 4.73 5.95
C ILE A 25 17.27 5.99 5.14
N ASN A 26 18.46 6.54 5.38
CA ASN A 26 19.04 7.58 4.53
C ASN A 26 19.47 6.99 3.17
N PRO A 27 19.68 7.83 2.14
CA PRO A 27 20.15 7.37 0.83
C PRO A 27 21.50 6.64 0.86
N ASP A 28 22.35 6.92 1.86
CA ASP A 28 23.63 6.24 2.09
C ASP A 28 23.49 4.91 2.86
N GLY A 29 22.27 4.53 3.23
CA GLY A 29 21.96 3.33 4.00
C GLY A 29 22.03 3.48 5.52
N SER A 30 22.42 4.64 6.05
CA SER A 30 22.44 4.89 7.49
C SER A 30 21.02 5.04 8.07
N ILE A 31 20.89 4.86 9.38
CA ILE A 31 19.62 5.00 10.09
C ILE A 31 19.44 6.48 10.48
N PRO A 32 18.34 7.14 10.09
CA PRO A 32 18.04 8.49 10.54
C PRO A 32 17.94 8.57 12.06
N ALA A 33 18.54 9.59 12.66
CA ALA A 33 18.56 9.75 14.12
C ALA A 33 17.17 10.04 14.73
N ASP A 34 16.21 10.44 13.89
CA ASP A 34 14.81 10.69 14.24
C ASP A 34 13.89 9.49 13.93
N ASN A 35 14.44 8.30 13.66
CA ASN A 35 13.63 7.08 13.66
C ASN A 35 13.06 6.80 15.07
N PRO A 36 11.95 6.05 15.17
CA PRO A 36 11.36 5.68 16.47
C PRO A 36 12.36 4.99 17.41
N ASP A 37 13.23 4.17 16.83
CA ASP A 37 14.45 3.67 17.44
C ASP A 37 15.65 4.11 16.59
N PRO A 38 16.55 4.97 17.10
CA PRO A 38 17.73 5.44 16.38
C PRO A 38 18.72 4.34 15.96
N GLN A 39 18.59 3.12 16.49
CA GLN A 39 19.44 1.97 16.15
C GLN A 39 18.76 0.99 15.20
N SER A 40 17.50 1.26 14.80
CA SER A 40 16.72 0.38 13.94
C SER A 40 16.21 1.09 12.68
N PRO A 41 16.25 0.44 11.50
CA PRO A 41 15.62 0.99 10.30
C PRO A 41 14.08 0.89 10.36
N VAL A 42 13.50 0.23 11.37
CA VAL A 42 12.05 0.04 11.50
C VAL A 42 11.34 1.38 11.75
N TRP A 43 10.48 1.76 10.81
CA TRP A 43 9.61 2.93 10.91
C TRP A 43 8.23 2.57 11.48
N SER A 44 7.63 1.49 11.00
CA SER A 44 6.40 0.91 11.55
C SER A 44 6.40 -0.61 11.37
N TYR A 45 5.57 -1.30 12.13
CA TYR A 45 5.57 -2.76 12.22
C TYR A 45 4.16 -3.33 12.36
N GLY A 46 4.05 -4.65 12.45
CA GLY A 46 2.77 -5.33 12.43
C GLY A 46 2.12 -5.31 11.05
N HIS A 47 2.94 -5.39 9.99
CA HIS A 47 2.48 -5.47 8.61
C HIS A 47 2.62 -6.90 8.07
N ARG A 48 1.68 -7.31 7.24
CA ARG A 48 1.71 -8.55 6.49
C ARG A 48 2.55 -8.45 5.23
N ASN A 49 2.15 -7.58 4.30
CA ASN A 49 2.77 -7.48 2.97
C ASN A 49 2.38 -6.15 2.29
N VAL A 50 3.10 -5.08 2.65
CA VAL A 50 2.93 -3.73 2.08
C VAL A 50 3.58 -3.65 0.72
N GLN A 51 2.87 -3.12 -0.29
CA GLN A 51 3.38 -3.02 -1.67
C GLN A 51 3.23 -1.64 -2.32
N GLY A 52 2.57 -0.69 -1.65
CA GLY A 52 2.46 0.68 -2.11
C GLY A 52 2.72 1.65 -0.98
N LEU A 53 3.45 2.72 -1.29
CA LEU A 53 3.71 3.85 -0.41
C LEU A 53 3.47 5.14 -1.19
N ALA A 54 2.77 6.09 -0.59
CA ALA A 54 2.60 7.43 -1.15
C ALA A 54 2.62 8.46 -0.04
N TRP A 55 3.03 9.67 -0.38
CA TRP A 55 2.95 10.83 0.51
C TRP A 55 2.01 11.85 -0.11
N ASP A 56 1.17 12.44 0.73
CA ASP A 56 0.41 13.61 0.33
C ASP A 56 1.19 14.91 0.63
N PRO A 57 0.71 16.09 0.18
CA PRO A 57 1.41 17.36 0.34
C PRO A 57 1.55 17.80 1.80
N ALA A 58 0.79 17.22 2.74
CA ALA A 58 0.94 17.48 4.17
C ALA A 58 2.04 16.60 4.80
N GLY A 59 2.70 15.74 4.03
CA GLY A 59 3.75 14.83 4.49
C GLY A 59 3.22 13.55 5.15
N ARG A 60 1.91 13.29 5.08
CA ARG A 60 1.34 12.05 5.60
C ARG A 60 1.69 10.89 4.69
N MET A 61 2.23 9.83 5.27
CA MET A 61 2.55 8.60 4.56
C MET A 61 1.34 7.68 4.54
N TRP A 62 0.95 7.21 3.37
CA TRP A 62 -0.10 6.24 3.15
C TRP A 62 0.51 4.95 2.62
N ALA A 63 -0.05 3.80 3.01
CA ALA A 63 0.41 2.50 2.56
C ALA A 63 -0.74 1.57 2.22
N THR A 64 -0.60 0.84 1.12
CA THR A 64 -1.51 -0.26 0.74
C THR A 64 -0.91 -1.60 1.16
N GLU A 65 -1.76 -2.48 1.66
CA GLU A 65 -1.34 -3.76 2.21
C GLU A 65 -2.24 -4.91 1.77
N TYR A 66 -1.60 -6.03 1.43
CA TYR A 66 -2.29 -7.29 1.17
C TYR A 66 -2.72 -7.97 2.47
N GLY A 67 -4.02 -8.16 2.61
CA GLY A 67 -4.63 -9.03 3.60
C GLY A 67 -4.27 -10.49 3.40
N ALA A 68 -4.52 -11.30 4.42
CA ALA A 68 -4.31 -12.74 4.36
C ALA A 68 -5.45 -13.43 3.62
N ARG A 69 -6.69 -13.12 4.00
CA ARG A 69 -7.89 -13.76 3.43
C ARG A 69 -9.08 -12.82 3.38
N THR A 70 -9.20 -11.93 4.35
CA THR A 70 -10.45 -11.20 4.59
C THR A 70 -10.32 -9.75 4.18
N TRP A 71 -9.30 -9.03 4.66
CA TRP A 71 -9.23 -7.59 4.53
C TRP A 71 -7.90 -7.13 3.97
N ASP A 72 -7.94 -6.58 2.75
CA ASP A 72 -6.87 -5.70 2.27
C ASP A 72 -7.05 -4.30 2.86
N GLU A 73 -5.96 -3.55 2.96
CA GLU A 73 -5.96 -2.32 3.74
C GLU A 73 -5.32 -1.14 3.02
N LEU A 74 -5.81 0.05 3.37
CA LEU A 74 -5.09 1.30 3.26
C LEU A 74 -4.86 1.85 4.67
N ASN A 75 -3.61 2.16 4.95
CA ASN A 75 -3.12 2.59 6.24
C ASN A 75 -2.56 4.01 6.17
N LEU A 76 -2.87 4.83 7.17
CA LEU A 76 -2.17 6.09 7.44
C LEU A 76 -1.00 5.76 8.37
N ILE A 77 0.22 5.85 7.86
CA ILE A 77 1.43 5.37 8.53
C ILE A 77 1.95 6.36 9.57
N GLN A 78 2.10 5.87 10.80
CA GLN A 78 2.65 6.61 11.94
C GLN A 78 4.01 6.03 12.36
N PRO A 79 5.01 6.87 12.69
CA PRO A 79 6.27 6.39 13.24
C PRO A 79 6.04 5.58 14.52
N GLY A 80 6.65 4.41 14.62
CA GLY A 80 6.52 3.47 15.73
C GLY A 80 5.17 2.74 15.79
N GLY A 81 4.29 2.95 14.81
CA GLY A 81 2.95 2.38 14.79
C GLY A 81 2.94 0.86 14.62
N ASN A 82 2.04 0.19 15.35
CA ASN A 82 1.75 -1.23 15.22
C ASN A 82 0.43 -1.43 14.45
N TYR A 83 0.50 -2.01 13.25
CA TYR A 83 -0.67 -2.27 12.39
C TYR A 83 -1.32 -3.63 12.64
N GLY A 84 -0.87 -4.33 13.67
CA GLY A 84 -1.62 -5.40 14.30
C GLY A 84 -1.46 -6.79 13.69
N TRP A 85 -0.95 -6.94 12.46
CA TRP A 85 -0.68 -8.28 11.91
C TRP A 85 0.40 -9.02 12.73
N PRO A 86 0.21 -10.32 13.08
CA PRO A 86 -0.90 -11.21 12.74
C PRO A 86 -2.00 -11.30 13.81
N THR A 87 -1.90 -10.51 14.87
CA THR A 87 -2.88 -10.48 15.98
C THR A 87 -4.28 -10.08 15.50
N VAL A 88 -4.36 -9.19 14.51
CA VAL A 88 -5.58 -8.73 13.85
C VAL A 88 -5.37 -8.59 12.34
N GLU A 89 -6.47 -8.59 11.58
CA GLU A 89 -6.55 -8.31 10.14
C GLU A 89 -7.78 -7.42 9.93
N GLY A 90 -7.61 -6.23 9.34
CA GLY A 90 -8.65 -5.21 9.27
C GLY A 90 -8.88 -4.49 10.60
N ARG A 91 -9.97 -3.71 10.67
CA ARG A 91 -10.34 -2.95 11.87
C ARG A 91 -10.72 -3.86 13.03
N ALA A 92 -10.07 -3.67 14.17
CA ALA A 92 -10.30 -4.44 15.38
C ALA A 92 -10.61 -3.59 16.61
N GLY A 93 -10.35 -2.26 16.58
CA GLY A 93 -10.61 -1.36 17.71
C GLY A 93 -9.89 -1.76 18.99
N ARG A 94 -8.66 -2.30 18.88
CA ARG A 94 -7.87 -2.75 20.03
C ARG A 94 -6.83 -1.71 20.42
N ASP A 95 -6.75 -1.45 21.72
CA ASP A 95 -5.75 -0.54 22.28
C ASP A 95 -4.32 -0.97 21.91
N GLY A 96 -3.51 0.02 21.53
CA GLY A 96 -2.12 -0.18 21.10
C GLY A 96 -1.94 -0.65 19.66
N LEU A 97 -3.03 -0.91 18.92
CA LEU A 97 -3.00 -1.22 17.49
C LEU A 97 -3.63 -0.09 16.68
N ILE A 98 -3.09 0.17 15.49
CA ILE A 98 -3.60 1.16 14.55
C ILE A 98 -4.45 0.45 13.51
N ASP A 99 -5.74 0.74 13.53
CA ASP A 99 -6.71 0.24 12.55
C ASP A 99 -6.52 0.90 11.17
N PRO A 100 -6.83 0.18 10.07
CA PRO A 100 -6.75 0.74 8.73
C PRO A 100 -7.83 1.80 8.48
N VAL A 101 -7.45 2.85 7.74
CA VAL A 101 -8.35 3.94 7.36
C VAL A 101 -9.40 3.50 6.35
N LEU A 102 -9.09 2.53 5.50
CA LEU A 102 -10.02 1.84 4.61
C LEU A 102 -9.62 0.37 4.52
N GLN A 103 -10.61 -0.48 4.29
CA GLN A 103 -10.41 -1.89 4.03
C GLN A 103 -11.30 -2.37 2.88
N TRP A 104 -10.85 -3.38 2.17
CA TRP A 104 -11.56 -4.02 1.05
C TRP A 104 -11.55 -5.52 1.23
N SER A 105 -12.56 -6.22 0.68
CA SER A 105 -12.43 -7.65 0.53
C SER A 105 -11.30 -7.98 -0.46
N THR A 106 -10.66 -9.13 -0.29
CA THR A 106 -9.46 -9.47 -1.07
C THR A 106 -9.70 -9.64 -2.57
N ASP A 107 -10.94 -9.91 -2.98
CA ASP A 107 -11.39 -9.99 -4.36
C ASP A 107 -11.69 -8.62 -4.99
N GLU A 108 -12.03 -7.61 -4.19
CA GLU A 108 -12.28 -6.25 -4.67
C GLU A 108 -10.99 -5.47 -4.95
N ALA A 109 -9.94 -5.72 -4.18
CA ALA A 109 -8.68 -4.98 -4.25
C ALA A 109 -7.49 -5.89 -4.60
N SER A 110 -6.93 -6.57 -3.61
CA SER A 110 -5.56 -7.09 -3.65
C SER A 110 -4.60 -5.97 -4.09
N PRO A 111 -4.43 -4.91 -3.29
CA PRO A 111 -3.80 -3.66 -3.71
C PRO A 111 -2.28 -3.78 -3.72
N SER A 112 -1.63 -3.24 -4.75
CA SER A 112 -0.17 -3.21 -4.86
C SER A 112 0.31 -1.76 -4.80
N GLY A 113 0.69 -1.15 -5.92
CA GLY A 113 1.18 0.22 -5.98
C GLY A 113 0.14 1.26 -5.57
N LEU A 114 0.65 2.33 -4.97
CA LEU A 114 -0.10 3.48 -4.47
C LEU A 114 0.59 4.77 -4.93
N ALA A 115 -0.19 5.74 -5.37
CA ALA A 115 0.30 7.09 -5.67
C ALA A 115 -0.64 8.14 -5.10
N TYR A 116 -0.10 9.27 -4.62
CA TYR A 116 -0.88 10.48 -4.45
C TYR A 116 -0.72 11.35 -5.70
N HIS A 117 -1.83 11.77 -6.30
CA HIS A 117 -1.82 12.63 -7.48
C HIS A 117 -3.12 13.43 -7.58
N ALA A 118 -3.01 14.72 -7.86
CA ALA A 118 -4.14 15.64 -8.07
C ALA A 118 -5.25 15.54 -6.99
N GLY A 119 -4.87 15.55 -5.71
CA GLY A 119 -5.83 15.54 -4.60
C GLY A 119 -6.42 14.17 -4.27
N SER A 120 -5.85 13.09 -4.78
CA SER A 120 -6.36 11.74 -4.54
C SER A 120 -5.24 10.72 -4.38
N LEU A 121 -5.51 9.68 -3.59
CA LEU A 121 -4.77 8.43 -3.63
C LEU A 121 -5.31 7.58 -4.79
N TRP A 122 -4.39 6.91 -5.46
CA TRP A 122 -4.63 6.03 -6.59
C TRP A 122 -4.02 4.68 -6.28
N VAL A 123 -4.86 3.64 -6.28
CA VAL A 123 -4.46 2.27 -5.96
C VAL A 123 -4.52 1.42 -7.22
N ALA A 124 -3.44 0.70 -7.51
CA ALA A 124 -3.43 -0.36 -8.51
C ALA A 124 -3.85 -1.69 -7.86
N ALA A 125 -4.98 -2.24 -8.30
CA ALA A 125 -5.57 -3.45 -7.73
C ALA A 125 -5.25 -4.68 -8.61
N LEU A 126 -4.60 -5.70 -8.03
CA LEU A 126 -4.24 -6.92 -8.75
C LEU A 126 -5.48 -7.80 -9.00
N ARG A 127 -6.01 -8.44 -7.94
CA ARG A 127 -7.18 -9.33 -8.08
C ARG A 127 -8.46 -8.54 -8.37
N GLY A 128 -8.54 -7.31 -7.88
CA GLY A 128 -9.62 -6.39 -8.19
C GLY A 128 -9.67 -5.93 -9.65
N GLN A 129 -8.56 -6.05 -10.39
CA GLN A 129 -8.44 -5.70 -11.82
C GLN A 129 -8.99 -4.32 -12.18
N ARG A 130 -8.64 -3.31 -11.36
CA ARG A 130 -9.17 -1.95 -11.47
C ARG A 130 -8.17 -0.94 -10.88
N LEU A 131 -8.30 0.32 -11.27
CA LEU A 131 -7.74 1.42 -10.49
C LEU A 131 -8.79 1.83 -9.45
N ILE A 132 -8.35 2.22 -8.26
CA ILE A 132 -9.25 2.79 -7.24
C ILE A 132 -8.77 4.20 -6.93
N ARG A 133 -9.65 5.18 -7.12
CA ARG A 133 -9.42 6.57 -6.74
C ARG A 133 -10.05 6.86 -5.39
N ILE A 134 -9.30 7.52 -4.51
CA ILE A 134 -9.75 7.91 -3.17
C ILE A 134 -9.38 9.38 -2.95
N PRO A 135 -10.35 10.32 -2.99
CA PRO A 135 -10.07 11.73 -2.70
C PRO A 135 -9.51 11.92 -1.29
N VAL A 136 -8.56 12.83 -1.12
CA VAL A 136 -7.97 13.17 0.20
C VAL A 136 -8.18 14.65 0.46
N ALA A 137 -8.88 14.96 1.55
CA ALA A 137 -9.06 16.33 2.03
C ALA A 137 -7.77 16.88 2.67
N ALA A 138 -7.73 18.19 2.91
CA ALA A 138 -6.56 18.85 3.50
C ALA A 138 -6.21 18.29 4.89
N ASP A 139 -7.22 18.00 5.71
CA ASP A 139 -7.08 17.38 7.04
C ASP A 139 -6.78 15.88 7.00
N GLY A 140 -6.85 15.25 5.82
CA GLY A 140 -6.53 13.84 5.59
C GLY A 140 -7.75 12.94 5.60
N ALA A 141 -8.94 13.51 5.78
CA ALA A 141 -10.17 12.77 5.61
C ALA A 141 -10.29 12.22 4.19
N LEU A 142 -10.70 10.96 4.08
CA LEU A 142 -10.86 10.29 2.80
C LEU A 142 -12.29 10.47 2.29
N GLY A 143 -12.43 10.83 1.01
CA GLY A 143 -13.69 10.83 0.30
C GLY A 143 -14.13 9.42 -0.11
N ALA A 144 -15.29 9.34 -0.76
CA ALA A 144 -15.80 8.08 -1.29
C ALA A 144 -14.84 7.47 -2.33
N SER A 145 -14.53 6.18 -2.15
CA SER A 145 -13.71 5.45 -3.11
C SER A 145 -14.46 5.21 -4.43
N SER A 146 -13.76 5.30 -5.55
CA SER A 146 -14.33 5.14 -6.89
C SER A 146 -13.50 4.13 -7.70
N PRO A 147 -14.08 2.99 -8.11
CA PRO A 147 -13.41 2.05 -9.01
C PRO A 147 -13.42 2.58 -10.45
N LEU A 148 -12.29 2.42 -11.13
CA LEU A 148 -12.08 2.88 -12.50
C LEU A 148 -11.49 1.74 -13.34
N LEU A 149 -11.85 1.73 -14.63
CA LEU A 149 -11.36 0.77 -15.61
C LEU A 149 -11.57 -0.71 -15.22
N PRO A 150 -12.73 -1.09 -14.63
CA PRO A 150 -12.92 -2.44 -14.09
C PRO A 150 -12.78 -3.49 -15.20
N ASN A 151 -11.91 -4.48 -14.97
CA ASN A 151 -11.64 -5.64 -15.83
C ASN A 151 -11.15 -5.31 -17.26
N GLN A 152 -10.82 -4.04 -17.56
CA GLN A 152 -10.42 -3.65 -18.91
C GLN A 152 -9.04 -4.20 -19.27
N PHE A 153 -8.08 -4.09 -18.34
CA PHE A 153 -6.67 -4.43 -18.57
C PHE A 153 -6.17 -5.64 -17.77
N GLY A 154 -7.04 -6.25 -16.97
CA GLY A 154 -6.66 -7.31 -16.04
C GLY A 154 -6.00 -6.75 -14.77
N ARG A 155 -5.00 -7.46 -14.26
CA ARG A 155 -4.32 -7.19 -12.99
C ARG A 155 -3.48 -5.92 -13.10
N LEU A 156 -3.63 -4.97 -12.18
CA LEU A 156 -2.83 -3.74 -12.15
C LEU A 156 -1.87 -3.73 -10.97
N ARG A 157 -0.59 -3.44 -11.21
CA ARG A 157 0.46 -3.56 -10.18
C ARG A 157 1.02 -2.23 -9.71
N THR A 158 1.39 -1.34 -10.62
CA THR A 158 2.02 -0.07 -10.26
C THR A 158 1.14 1.06 -10.74
N VAL A 159 1.13 2.17 -10.00
CA VAL A 159 0.58 3.45 -10.44
C VAL A 159 1.47 4.58 -9.93
N VAL A 160 1.73 5.58 -10.78
CA VAL A 160 2.52 6.77 -10.45
C VAL A 160 1.88 8.00 -11.09
N GLY A 161 1.96 9.14 -10.40
CA GLY A 161 1.65 10.45 -10.98
C GLY A 161 2.78 10.93 -11.87
N ALA A 162 2.45 11.51 -13.01
CA ALA A 162 3.40 12.10 -13.94
C ALA A 162 3.37 13.64 -13.91
N PRO A 163 4.48 14.31 -14.23
CA PRO A 163 4.55 15.78 -14.23
C PRO A 163 3.57 16.49 -15.18
N ASP A 164 3.09 15.79 -16.22
CA ASP A 164 2.12 16.32 -17.18
C ASP A 164 0.67 16.24 -16.68
N GLY A 165 0.46 15.85 -15.42
CA GLY A 165 -0.86 15.69 -14.81
C GLY A 165 -1.52 14.34 -15.10
N SER A 166 -0.91 13.46 -15.91
CA SER A 166 -1.42 12.11 -16.12
C SER A 166 -1.02 11.14 -15.01
N LEU A 167 -1.65 9.97 -15.00
CA LEU A 167 -1.24 8.79 -14.27
C LEU A 167 -0.65 7.77 -15.23
N TRP A 168 0.39 7.09 -14.78
CA TRP A 168 0.98 5.95 -15.48
C TRP A 168 0.78 4.71 -14.62
N PHE A 169 0.33 3.62 -15.21
CA PHE A 169 0.10 2.37 -14.47
C PHE A 169 0.51 1.14 -15.30
N THR A 170 0.82 0.05 -14.62
CA THR A 170 1.29 -1.18 -15.27
C THR A 170 0.31 -2.33 -15.08
N THR A 171 0.14 -3.14 -16.12
CA THR A 171 -0.52 -4.45 -15.96
C THR A 171 0.45 -5.46 -15.33
N SER A 172 -0.09 -6.57 -14.84
CA SER A 172 0.65 -7.67 -14.20
C SER A 172 -0.01 -9.02 -14.46
N ASN A 173 -0.47 -9.22 -15.69
CA ASN A 173 -1.17 -10.44 -16.13
C ASN A 173 -0.21 -11.62 -16.30
N ARG A 174 1.10 -11.38 -16.44
CA ARG A 174 2.13 -12.43 -16.57
C ARG A 174 2.80 -12.80 -15.25
N ASP A 175 2.26 -12.38 -14.09
CA ASP A 175 2.82 -12.71 -12.77
C ASP A 175 2.46 -14.11 -12.24
N GLY A 176 1.93 -14.98 -13.12
CA GLY A 176 1.49 -16.35 -12.79
C GLY A 176 0.10 -16.45 -12.17
N ARG A 177 -0.62 -15.33 -12.00
CA ARG A 177 -1.96 -15.29 -11.39
C ARG A 177 -3.04 -14.63 -12.25
N GLY A 178 -2.73 -14.33 -13.51
CA GLY A 178 -3.65 -13.69 -14.45
C GLY A 178 -3.74 -14.41 -15.78
N ASP A 179 -4.77 -14.05 -16.56
CA ASP A 179 -4.98 -14.54 -17.92
C ASP A 179 -4.29 -13.59 -18.92
N ALA A 180 -3.01 -13.86 -19.18
CA ALA A 180 -2.20 -13.01 -20.05
C ALA A 180 -2.72 -12.97 -21.49
N ARG A 181 -2.86 -11.76 -22.03
CA ARG A 181 -3.25 -11.51 -23.43
C ARG A 181 -2.00 -11.25 -24.29
N ALA A 182 -2.19 -11.29 -25.60
CA ALA A 182 -1.14 -10.85 -26.53
C ALA A 182 -0.75 -9.39 -26.23
N GLY A 183 0.56 -9.13 -26.15
CA GLY A 183 1.11 -7.81 -25.84
C GLY A 183 1.10 -7.43 -24.35
N ASP A 184 0.74 -8.33 -23.44
CA ASP A 184 0.97 -8.10 -22.00
C ASP A 184 2.43 -8.38 -21.61
N ASP A 185 2.97 -7.77 -20.55
CA ASP A 185 2.37 -6.68 -19.77
C ASP A 185 2.64 -5.29 -20.40
N ARG A 186 1.84 -4.30 -20.02
CA ARG A 186 1.81 -2.96 -20.64
C ARG A 186 2.04 -1.86 -19.61
N ILE A 187 2.60 -0.76 -20.07
CA ILE A 187 2.57 0.54 -19.38
C ILE A 187 1.50 1.39 -20.06
N LEU A 188 0.56 1.91 -19.29
CA LEU A 188 -0.61 2.62 -19.76
C LEU A 188 -0.65 4.02 -19.14
N GLN A 189 -1.13 4.99 -19.91
CA GLN A 189 -1.36 6.36 -19.46
C GLN A 189 -2.87 6.59 -19.28
N PHE A 190 -3.26 7.28 -18.20
CA PHE A 190 -4.62 7.71 -17.93
C PHE A 190 -4.65 9.19 -17.53
N ARG A 191 -5.58 9.97 -18.08
CA ARG A 191 -5.79 11.37 -17.69
C ARG A 191 -7.07 11.45 -16.85
N PRO A 192 -6.92 11.63 -15.52
CA PRO A 192 -8.06 11.69 -14.60
C PRO A 192 -8.89 12.97 -14.72
#